data_AF-A0A525J9J5-F1
#
_entry.id   AF-A0A525J9J5-F1
#
_cell.length_a   1.000
_cell.length_b   1.000
_cell.length_c   1.000
_cell.angle_alpha   90.00
_cell.angle_beta   90.00
_cell.angle_gamma   90.00
#
_symmetry.space_group_name_H-M   'P 1'
#
loop_
_entity.id
_entity.type
_entity.pdbx_description
1 polymer ?
#
loop_
_entity_poly.entity_id
_entity_poly.type
_entity_poly.pdbx_seq_one_letter_code
_entity_poly.pdbx_strand_id
1 'polypeptide(L)'
;MKLEHIRAEIERMRHQISRQRKDIQSLQRDGIGTLPAEALLARMQATVDNLCAERDKRVGEQRMKHPGTSKVIKGPRTRPR
;
A
#
# COMPACT_ATOMS: atom_id res chain seq x y z
N MET A 1 16.22 -5.53 -0.43
CA MET A 1 15.86 -4.29 -1.13
C MET A 1 16.07 -3.08 -0.23
N LYS A 2 16.48 -1.92 -0.78
CA LYS A 2 16.56 -0.66 0.00
C LYS A 2 15.16 -0.20 0.38
N LEU A 3 15.03 0.47 1.53
CA LEU A 3 13.74 0.89 2.09
C LEU A 3 12.98 1.85 1.15
N GLU A 4 13.73 2.69 0.41
CA GLU A 4 13.19 3.58 -0.63
C GLU A 4 12.60 2.80 -1.81
N HIS A 5 13.23 1.69 -2.20
CA HIS A 5 12.72 0.84 -3.28
C HIS A 5 11.36 0.23 -2.90
N ILE A 6 11.23 -0.25 -1.66
CA ILE A 6 9.97 -0.81 -1.14
C ILE A 6 8.87 0.27 -1.11
N ARG A 7 9.20 1.51 -0.69
CA ARG A 7 8.25 2.63 -0.71
C ARG A 7 7.78 2.95 -2.13
N ALA A 8 8.71 3.04 -3.08
CA ALA A 8 8.40 3.31 -4.48
C ALA A 8 7.53 2.20 -5.09
N GLU A 9 7.82 0.93 -4.77
CA GLU A 9 7.05 -0.21 -5.25
C GLU A 9 5.62 -0.22 -4.68
N ILE A 10 5.45 0.06 -3.38
CA ILE A 10 4.12 0.23 -2.76
C ILE A 10 3.33 1.33 -3.46
N GLU A 11 3.95 2.48 -3.76
CA GLU A 11 3.27 3.59 -4.43
C GLU A 11 2.83 3.22 -5.85
N ARG A 12 3.73 2.62 -6.64
CA ARG A 12 3.40 2.14 -8.00
C ARG A 12 2.24 1.14 -7.97
N MET A 13 2.31 0.14 -7.11
CA MET A 13 1.27 -0.89 -7.01
C MET A 13 -0.07 -0.29 -6.57
N ARG A 14 -0.08 0.66 -5.62
CA ARG A 14 -1.31 1.38 -5.23
C ARG A 14 -1.92 2.15 -6.39
N HIS A 15 -1.10 2.79 -7.22
CA HIS A 15 -1.58 3.49 -8.41
C HIS A 15 -2.21 2.51 -9.41
N GLN A 16 -1.57 1.36 -9.65
CA GLN A 16 -2.10 0.30 -10.53
C GLN A 16 -3.43 -0.25 -10.01
N ILE A 17 -3.52 -0.59 -8.71
CA ILE A 17 -4.75 -1.06 -8.05
C ILE A 17 -5.86 -0.02 -8.21
N SER A 18 -5.56 1.27 -8.00
CA SER A 18 -6.56 2.33 -8.15
C SER A 18 -7.08 2.45 -9.58
N ARG A 19 -6.24 2.23 -10.60
CA ARG A 19 -6.68 2.22 -12.00
C ARG A 19 -7.52 0.99 -12.33
N GLN A 20 -7.08 -0.20 -11.93
CA GLN A 20 -7.86 -1.44 -12.15
C GLN A 20 -9.21 -1.40 -11.44
N ARG A 21 -9.31 -0.80 -10.26
CA ARG A 21 -10.60 -0.59 -9.59
C ARG A 21 -11.57 0.25 -10.42
N LYS A 22 -11.08 1.30 -11.08
CA LYS A 22 -11.92 2.13 -11.96
C LYS A 22 -12.35 1.35 -13.19
N ASP A 23 -11.44 0.58 -13.78
CA ASP A 23 -11.73 -0.27 -14.94
C ASP A 23 -12.79 -1.33 -14.62
N ILE A 24 -12.60 -2.06 -13.52
CA ILE A 24 -13.59 -3.04 -13.01
C ILE A 24 -14.93 -2.36 -12.75
N GLN A 25 -14.95 -1.17 -12.16
CA GLN A 25 -16.20 -0.46 -11.91
C GLN A 25 -16.90 -0.07 -13.23
N SER A 26 -16.18 0.35 -14.25
CA SER A 26 -16.76 0.62 -15.57
C SER A 26 -17.36 -0.66 -16.17
N LEU A 27 -16.58 -1.75 -16.19
CA LEU A 27 -17.04 -3.06 -16.71
C LEU A 27 -18.30 -3.57 -15.97
N GLN A 28 -18.36 -3.40 -14.65
CA GLN A 28 -19.54 -3.75 -13.85
C GLN A 28 -20.77 -2.90 -14.22
N ARG A 29 -20.59 -1.61 -14.52
CA ARG A 29 -21.68 -0.73 -14.97
C ARG A 29 -22.21 -1.13 -16.34
N ASP A 30 -21.35 -1.65 -17.20
CA ASP A 30 -21.71 -2.20 -18.50
C ASP A 30 -22.30 -3.63 -18.40
N GLY A 31 -22.45 -4.18 -17.19
CA GLY A 31 -23.01 -5.51 -16.94
C GLY A 31 -22.06 -6.66 -17.29
N ILE A 32 -20.77 -6.38 -17.47
CA ILE A 32 -19.74 -7.37 -17.78
C ILE A 32 -19.27 -8.05 -16.50
N GLY A 33 -19.21 -9.38 -16.49
CA GLY A 33 -18.74 -10.15 -15.35
C GLY A 33 -17.26 -9.90 -15.05
N THR A 34 -16.95 -9.37 -13.86
CA THR A 34 -15.59 -8.97 -13.46
C THR A 34 -14.90 -9.90 -12.47
N LEU A 35 -15.49 -11.07 -12.16
CA LEU A 35 -14.98 -12.04 -11.19
C LEU A 35 -13.46 -12.33 -11.30
N PRO A 36 -12.88 -12.61 -12.50
CA PRO A 36 -11.44 -12.86 -12.60
C PRO A 36 -10.60 -11.59 -12.34
N ALA A 37 -11.09 -10.42 -12.72
CA ALA A 37 -10.41 -9.14 -12.49
C ALA A 37 -10.41 -8.77 -11.01
N GLU A 38 -11.50 -9.05 -10.29
CA GLU A 38 -11.60 -8.86 -8.84
C GLU A 38 -10.66 -9.80 -8.08
N ALA A 39 -10.54 -11.06 -8.51
CA ALA A 39 -9.59 -12.01 -7.94
C ALA A 39 -8.13 -11.56 -8.14
N LEU A 40 -7.79 -11.01 -9.32
CA LEU A 40 -6.48 -10.43 -9.57
C LEU A 40 -6.21 -9.21 -8.66
N LEU A 41 -7.20 -8.33 -8.53
CA LEU A 41 -7.10 -7.14 -7.68
C LEU A 41 -6.85 -7.53 -6.22
N ALA A 42 -7.51 -8.57 -5.72
CA ALA A 42 -7.31 -9.10 -4.37
C ALA A 42 -5.88 -9.61 -4.16
N ARG A 43 -5.31 -10.32 -5.14
CA ARG A 43 -3.90 -10.78 -5.10
C ARG A 43 -2.93 -9.61 -5.10
N MET A 44 -3.15 -8.60 -5.92
CA MET A 44 -2.31 -7.40 -5.94
C MET A 44 -2.37 -6.65 -4.61
N GLN A 45 -3.55 -6.58 -4.00
CA GLN A 45 -3.73 -5.97 -2.68
C GLN A 45 -2.99 -6.73 -1.57
N ALA A 46 -3.01 -8.07 -1.62
CA ALA A 46 -2.24 -8.91 -0.70
C ALA A 46 -0.72 -8.70 -0.86
N THR A 47 -0.22 -8.55 -2.09
CA THR A 47 1.20 -8.22 -2.32
C THR A 47 1.57 -6.87 -1.72
N VAL A 48 0.72 -5.84 -1.87
CA VAL A 48 0.95 -4.53 -1.23
C VAL A 48 0.97 -4.62 0.28
N ASP A 49 0.08 -5.43 0.88
CA ASP A 49 0.04 -5.64 2.33
C ASP A 49 1.35 -6.26 2.84
N ASN A 50 1.85 -7.30 2.14
CA ASN A 50 3.14 -7.91 2.43
C ASN A 50 4.29 -6.90 2.31
N LEU A 51 4.32 -6.08 1.26
CA LEU A 51 5.34 -5.03 1.12
C LEU A 51 5.25 -3.98 2.23
N CYS A 52 4.04 -3.63 2.68
CA CYS A 52 3.84 -2.74 3.82
C CYS A 52 4.40 -3.37 5.11
N ALA A 53 4.12 -4.65 5.37
CA ALA A 53 4.67 -5.35 6.52
C ALA A 53 6.21 -5.40 6.49
N GLU A 54 6.80 -5.69 5.33
CA GLU A 54 8.26 -5.68 5.15
C GLU A 54 8.86 -4.28 5.34
N ARG A 55 8.18 -3.23 4.90
CA ARG A 55 8.57 -1.84 5.17
C ARG A 55 8.56 -1.57 6.66
N ASP A 56 7.49 -1.92 7.37
CA ASP A 56 7.36 -1.67 8.81
C ASP A 56 8.41 -2.41 9.63
N LYS A 57 8.71 -3.68 9.30
CA LYS A 57 9.81 -4.44 9.91
C LYS A 57 11.14 -3.72 9.71
N ARG A 58 11.49 -3.35 8.48
CA ARG A 58 12.76 -2.68 8.18
C ARG A 58 12.87 -1.28 8.82
N VAL A 59 11.77 -0.54 8.89
CA VAL A 59 11.72 0.75 9.61
C VAL A 59 11.93 0.52 11.11
N GLY A 60 11.33 -0.53 11.68
CA GLY A 60 11.55 -0.95 13.06
C GLY A 60 13.01 -1.31 13.32
N GLU A 61 13.62 -2.14 12.47
CA GLU A 61 15.03 -2.53 12.56
C GLU A 61 15.98 -1.34 12.42
N GLN A 62 15.71 -0.42 11.48
CA GLN A 62 16.51 0.81 11.31
C GLN A 62 16.40 1.72 12.53
N ARG A 63 15.20 1.84 13.12
CA ARG A 63 14.97 2.60 14.35
C ARG A 63 15.63 1.97 15.58
N MET A 64 15.59 0.65 15.71
CA MET A 64 16.26 -0.09 16.79
C MET A 64 17.79 0.09 16.76
N LYS A 65 18.38 0.20 15.56
CA LYS A 65 19.82 0.45 15.38
C LYS A 65 20.26 1.89 15.69
N HIS A 66 19.33 2.84 15.82
CA HIS A 66 19.62 4.19 16.29
C HIS A 66 19.35 4.30 17.80
N PRO A 67 20.36 4.18 18.69
CA PRO A 67 20.16 4.45 20.09
C PRO A 67 19.92 5.96 20.26
N GLY A 68 18.69 6.37 20.61
CA GLY A 68 18.44 7.72 21.11
C GLY A 68 17.19 8.47 20.64
N THR A 69 16.41 7.98 19.67
CA THR A 69 15.18 8.68 19.23
C THR A 69 13.93 7.81 19.38
N SER A 70 13.65 7.41 20.63
CA SER A 70 12.35 6.88 21.06
C SER A 70 11.29 8.00 21.14
N LYS A 71 11.07 8.71 20.02
CA LYS A 71 9.98 9.68 19.87
C LYS A 71 9.31 9.39 18.53
N VAL A 72 8.16 8.72 18.59
CA VAL A 72 7.25 8.65 17.45
C VAL A 72 6.64 10.04 17.29
N ILE A 73 7.21 10.87 16.41
CA ILE A 73 6.60 12.15 16.03
C ILE A 73 5.34 11.81 15.23
N LYS A 74 4.20 11.69 15.91
CA LYS A 74 2.89 11.81 15.26
C LYS A 74 2.80 13.27 14.81
N GLY A 75 2.86 13.50 13.49
CA GLY A 75 2.53 14.81 12.92
C GLY A 75 1.16 15.27 13.43
N PRO A 76 0.87 16.59 13.40
CA PRO A 76 -0.37 17.12 13.95
C PRO A 76 -1.58 16.43 13.31
N ARG A 77 -2.41 15.79 14.13
CA ARG A 77 -3.73 15.28 13.72
C ARG A 77 -4.67 16.48 13.57
N THR A 78 -4.52 17.24 12.50
CA THR A 78 -5.56 18.17 12.07
C THR A 78 -6.62 17.38 11.30
N ARG A 79 -7.69 16.99 11.99
CA ARG A 79 -9.00 16.78 11.35
C ARG A 79 -9.80 18.06 11.56
N PRO A 80 -10.10 18.86 10.52
CA PRO A 80 -11.22 19.78 10.60
C PRO A 80 -12.52 19.03 10.28
N ARG A 81 -13.56 19.41 11.02
CA ARG A 81 -14.95 18.96 10.95
C ARG A 81 -15.68 19.63 9.79
#